data_AF-R9HAX0-F1
#
_entry.id   AF-R9HAX0-F1
#
_cell.length_a   1.000
_cell.length_b   1.000
_cell.length_c   1.000
_cell.angle_alpha   90.00
_cell.angle_beta   90.00
_cell.angle_gamma   90.00
#
_symmetry.space_group_name_H-M   'P 1'
#
loop_
_entity.id
_entity.type
_entity.pdbx_description
1 polymer ?
#
loop_
_entity_poly.entity_id
_entity_poly.type
_entity_poly.pdbx_seq_one_letter_code
_entity_poly.pdbx_strand_id
1 'polypeptide(L)' 'MKKKPVEVKINLKDLGLSEDVKVVNMWTGGSLGEVFNDFSQSIKLHASGLYKFNQ' A
#
# COMPACT_ATOMS: atom_id res chain seq x y z
N MET A 1 -0.97 -27.73 1.13
CA MET A 1 -1.27 -26.48 1.89
C MET A 1 -1.98 -25.49 0.98
N LYS A 2 -3.15 -24.95 1.36
CA LYS A 2 -3.81 -23.89 0.58
C LYS A 2 -3.01 -22.59 0.72
N LYS A 3 -2.58 -22.03 -0.41
CA LYS A 3 -1.85 -20.77 -0.52
C LYS A 3 -2.81 -19.62 -0.16
N LYS A 4 -2.57 -18.90 0.94
CA LYS A 4 -3.41 -17.79 1.42
C LYS A 4 -2.70 -16.45 1.19
N PRO A 5 -3.41 -15.39 0.77
CA PRO A 5 -2.85 -14.04 0.75
C PRO A 5 -2.28 -13.65 2.11
N VAL A 6 -1.23 -12.85 2.09
CA VAL A 6 -0.58 -12.29 3.28
C VAL A 6 -0.86 -10.79 3.31
N GLU A 7 -1.18 -10.28 4.49
CA GLU A 7 -1.26 -8.84 4.69
C GLU A 7 0.15 -8.27 4.84
N VAL A 8 0.50 -7.33 3.98
CA VAL A 8 1.73 -6.55 4.07
C VAL A 8 1.34 -5.15 4.52
N LYS A 9 1.99 -4.67 5.59
CA LYS A 9 1.72 -3.39 6.22
C LYS A 9 3.02 -2.60 6.38
N ILE A 10 2.95 -1.30 6.14
CA ILE A 10 4.03 -0.36 6.39
C ILE A 10 3.52 0.86 7.15
N ASN A 11 4.32 1.38 8.08
CA ASN A 11 4.05 2.68 8.70
C ASN A 11 4.58 3.79 7.81
N LEU A 12 3.75 4.79 7.52
CA LEU A 12 4.08 5.90 6.64
C LEU A 12 5.19 6.79 7.19
N LYS A 13 5.36 6.84 8.52
CA LYS A 13 6.47 7.58 9.15
C LYS A 13 7.83 6.96 8.82
N ASP A 14 7.89 5.65 8.61
CA ASP A 14 9.11 4.96 8.17
C ASP A 14 9.52 5.38 6.75
N LEU A 15 8.58 5.94 5.97
CA LEU A 15 8.79 6.51 4.64
C LEU A 15 8.97 8.05 4.68
N GLY A 16 8.98 8.67 5.86
CA GLY A 16 9.04 10.11 6.03
C GLY A 16 7.74 10.85 5.72
N LEU A 17 6.60 10.14 5.70
CA LEU A 17 5.27 10.70 5.44
C LEU A 17 4.52 10.87 6.77
N SER A 18 4.27 12.12 7.16
CA SER A 18 3.64 12.49 8.45
C SER A 18 2.20 12.99 8.34
N GLU A 19 1.73 13.23 7.13
CA GLU A 19 0.41 13.80 6.82
C GLU A 19 -0.44 12.78 6.05
N ASP A 20 -1.73 13.10 5.89
CA ASP A 20 -2.63 12.31 5.05
C ASP A 20 -2.13 12.32 3.60
N VAL A 21 -1.96 11.14 3.01
CA VAL A 21 -1.43 11.00 1.64
C VAL A 21 -2.39 10.24 0.76
N LYS A 22 -2.49 10.67 -0.49
CA LYS A 22 -3.24 9.96 -1.53
C LYS A 22 -2.38 8.84 -2.10
N VAL A 23 -2.98 7.66 -2.26
CA VAL A 23 -2.28 6.49 -2.80
C VAL A 23 -2.82 6.13 -4.17
N VAL A 24 -1.91 5.86 -5.11
CA VAL A 24 -2.24 5.37 -6.44
C VAL A 24 -1.52 4.04 -6.67
N ASN A 25 -2.26 3.03 -7.14
CA ASN A 25 -1.66 1.81 -7.66
C ASN A 25 -1.07 2.10 -9.04
N MET A 26 0.25 2.04 -9.16
CA MET A 26 0.96 2.42 -10.39
C MET A 26 0.80 1.39 -11.51
N TRP A 27 0.45 0.14 -11.20
CA TRP A 27 0.19 -0.88 -12.22
C TRP A 27 -1.16 -0.69 -12.92
N THR A 28 -2.16 -0.18 -12.20
CA THR A 28 -3.52 0.00 -12.73
C THR A 28 -3.88 1.46 -13.00
N GLY A 29 -3.11 2.41 -12.45
CA GLY A 29 -3.46 3.83 -12.40
C GLY A 29 -4.62 4.15 -11.43
N GLY A 30 -5.12 3.15 -10.71
CA GLY A 30 -6.28 3.30 -9.82
C GLY A 30 -5.93 4.05 -8.54
N SER A 31 -6.74 5.07 -8.22
CA SER A 31 -6.71 5.71 -6.90
C SER A 31 -7.21 4.74 -5.83
N LEU A 32 -6.46 4.63 -4.72
CA LEU A 32 -6.82 3.83 -3.55
C LEU A 32 -7.35 4.68 -2.39
N GLY A 33 -7.47 6.00 -2.59
CA GLY A 33 -7.95 6.95 -1.58
C GLY A 33 -6.83 7.58 -0.74
N GLU A 34 -7.24 8.18 0.37
CA GLU A 34 -6.35 8.78 1.38
C GLU A 34 -6.06 7.78 2.49
N VAL A 35 -4.81 7.75 2.95
CA VAL A 35 -4.36 6.91 4.06
C VAL A 35 -3.59 7.72 5.08
N PHE A 36 -3.72 7.32 6.34
CA PHE A 36 -3.07 7.95 7.48
C PHE A 36 -2.37 6.90 8.34
N ASN A 37 -1.20 7.25 8.86
CA ASN A 37 -0.29 6.42 9.66
C ASN A 37 0.23 5.13 9.01
N ASP A 38 -0.65 4.27 8.50
CA ASP A 38 -0.29 2.96 7.98
C ASP A 38 -0.91 2.71 6.59
N PHE A 39 -0.17 2.01 5.74
CA PHE A 39 -0.68 1.47 4.49
C PHE A 39 -0.59 -0.06 4.51
N SER A 40 -1.74 -0.72 4.33
CA SER A 40 -1.84 -2.19 4.28
C SER A 40 -2.41 -2.65 2.95
N GLN A 41 -1.90 -3.76 2.42
CA GLN A 41 -2.45 -4.46 1.25
C GLN A 41 -2.41 -5.98 1.44
N SER A 42 -3.48 -6.65 1.01
CA SER A 42 -3.53 -8.11 0.94
C SER A 42 -2.89 -8.57 -0.36
N ILE A 43 -1.72 -9.21 -0.28
CA ILE A 43 -0.93 -9.62 -1.44
C ILE A 43 -0.99 -11.15 -1.58
N LYS A 44 -1.27 -11.62 -2.80
CA LYS A 44 -1.24 -13.05 -3.13
C LYS A 44 0.21 -13.57 -3.05
N LEU A 45 0.39 -14.88 -2.82
CA LEU A 45 1.74 -15.46 -2.83
C LEU A 45 2.48 -15.15 -4.13
N HIS A 46 3.74 -14.72 -3.99
CA HIS A 46 4.65 -14.33 -5.07
C HIS A 46 4.20 -13.10 -5.89
N ALA A 47 3.13 -12.40 -5.47
CA ALA A 47 2.74 -11.14 -6.06
C ALA A 47 3.47 -9.97 -5.35
N SER A 48 3.47 -8.81 -6.01
CA SER A 48 3.98 -7.55 -5.47
C SER A 48 3.02 -6.42 -5.82
N GLY A 49 3.20 -5.27 -5.16
CA GLY A 49 2.48 -4.04 -5.47
C GLY A 49 3.46 -2.88 -5.67
N LEU A 50 3.10 -1.94 -6.54
CA LEU A 50 3.82 -0.69 -6.76
C LEU A 50 2.85 0.46 -6.52
N TYR A 51 3.17 1.31 -5.55
CA TYR A 51 2.29 2.38 -5.11
C TYR A 51 3.03 3.71 -5.08
N LYS A 52 2.34 4.77 -5.48
CA LYS A 52 2.81 6.16 -5.34
C LYS A 52 2.00 6.86 -4.27
N PHE A 53 2.68 7.49 -3.34
CA PHE A 53 2.11 8.38 -2.34
C PHE A 53 2.27 9.81 -2.82
N ASN A 54 1.16 10.55 -2.92
CA ASN A 54 1.14 11.97 -3.24
C ASN A 54 0.68 12.74 -1.99
N GLN A 55 1.47 13.74 -1.60
CA GLN A 55 1.02 14.82 -0.74
C GLN A 55 0.18 15.81 -1.55
#